data_AF-A0A0L7REJ7-F1
#
_entry.id   AF-A0A0L7REJ7-F1
#
_cell.length_a   1.000
_cell.length_b   1.000
_cell.length_c   1.000
_cell.angle_alpha   90.00
_cell.angle_beta   90.00
_cell.angle_gamma   90.00
#
_symmetry.space_group_name_H-M   'P 1'
#
loop_
_entity.id
_entity.type
_entity.pdbx_description
1 polymer ?
#
loop_
_entity_poly.entity_id
_entity_poly.type
_entity_poly.pdbx_seq_one_letter_code
_entity_poly.pdbx_strand_id
1 'polypeptide(L)'
;MPKIREYNEKESLKLDECFKESLVRIRPYILGLTSTESAHLCRVWLHKLYAASSQRRLRNEYLVELWRQLKTGRLGGIFSRPPPNGYLLPLPKSYHMVPIFGFIKFILIKE
;
A
#
# COMPACT_ATOMS: atom_id res chain seq x y z
N MET A 1 -24.44 4.91 22.34
CA MET A 1 -24.27 4.74 20.88
C MET A 1 -23.16 3.73 20.58
N PRO A 2 -23.40 2.41 20.71
CA PRO A 2 -22.37 1.36 20.52
C PRO A 2 -22.04 1.08 19.05
N LYS A 3 -23.07 1.14 18.18
CA LYS A 3 -23.01 0.69 16.77
C LYS A 3 -21.97 1.41 15.90
N ILE A 4 -21.59 2.65 16.21
CA ILE A 4 -20.63 3.43 15.41
C ILE A 4 -19.18 2.97 15.69
N ARG A 5 -18.87 2.62 16.95
CA ARG A 5 -17.54 2.11 17.33
C ARG A 5 -17.27 0.75 16.69
N GLU A 6 -18.21 -0.18 16.81
CA GLU A 6 -18.10 -1.52 16.22
C GLU A 6 -17.93 -1.47 14.68
N TYR A 7 -18.62 -0.53 14.01
CA TYR A 7 -18.46 -0.34 12.57
C TYR A 7 -17.04 0.14 12.20
N ASN A 8 -16.52 1.15 12.91
CA ASN A 8 -15.16 1.66 12.69
C ASN A 8 -14.08 0.61 13.00
N GLU A 9 -14.30 -0.24 14.00
CA GLU A 9 -13.39 -1.35 14.33
C GLU A 9 -13.40 -2.40 13.22
N LYS A 10 -14.59 -2.78 12.72
CA LYS A 10 -14.72 -3.71 11.60
C LYS A 10 -14.08 -3.18 10.32
N GLU A 11 -14.23 -1.88 10.02
CA GLU A 11 -13.54 -1.26 8.89
C GLU A 11 -12.02 -1.26 9.06
N SER A 12 -11.53 -0.98 10.27
CA SER A 12 -10.09 -0.99 10.58
C SER A 12 -9.49 -2.38 10.38
N LEU A 13 -10.18 -3.43 10.83
CA LEU A 13 -9.77 -4.83 10.63
C LEU A 13 -9.70 -5.19 9.15
N LYS A 14 -10.72 -4.82 8.35
CA LYS A 14 -10.72 -5.05 6.90
C LYS A 14 -9.54 -4.38 6.20
N LEU A 15 -9.17 -3.18 6.63
CA LEU A 15 -8.01 -2.48 6.06
C LEU A 15 -6.68 -3.15 6.45
N ASP A 16 -6.58 -3.71 7.65
CA ASP A 16 -5.40 -4.49 8.07
C ASP A 16 -5.29 -5.82 7.34
N GLU A 17 -6.40 -6.50 7.10
CA GLU A 17 -6.44 -7.71 6.28
C GLU A 17 -6.04 -7.43 4.82
N CYS A 18 -6.65 -6.42 4.21
CA CYS A 18 -6.31 -5.97 2.86
C CYS A 18 -4.82 -5.61 2.73
N PHE A 19 -4.22 -4.99 3.76
CA PHE A 19 -2.79 -4.72 3.77
C PHE A 19 -1.96 -6.00 3.72
N LYS A 20 -2.29 -6.99 4.56
CA LYS A 20 -1.59 -8.28 4.61
C LYS A 20 -1.70 -9.04 3.28
N GLU A 21 -2.89 -9.11 2.71
CA GLU A 21 -3.11 -9.75 1.40
C GLU A 21 -2.31 -9.07 0.29
N SER A 22 -2.28 -7.74 0.30
CA SER A 22 -1.51 -6.95 -0.64
C SER A 22 -0.01 -7.21 -0.51
N LEU A 23 0.52 -7.34 0.72
CA LEU A 23 1.92 -7.69 0.95
C LEU A 23 2.31 -9.03 0.32
N VAL A 24 1.43 -10.04 0.42
CA VAL A 24 1.63 -11.34 -0.22
C VAL A 24 1.72 -11.20 -1.74
N ARG A 25 0.85 -10.38 -2.34
CA ARG A 25 0.79 -10.16 -3.79
C ARG A 25 1.98 -9.37 -4.34
N ILE A 26 2.52 -8.40 -3.59
CA ILE A 26 3.68 -7.62 -4.06
C ILE A 26 5.00 -8.38 -3.94
N ARG A 27 5.08 -9.35 -3.02
CA ARG A 27 6.31 -10.11 -2.70
C ARG A 27 7.05 -10.65 -3.94
N PRO A 28 6.40 -11.35 -4.90
CA PRO A 28 7.10 -11.84 -6.10
C PRO A 28 7.70 -10.71 -6.93
N TYR A 29 7.05 -9.55 -7.01
CA TYR A 29 7.57 -8.41 -7.78
C TYR A 29 8.80 -7.78 -7.12
N ILE A 30 8.83 -7.73 -5.78
CA ILE A 30 10.00 -7.24 -5.04
C ILE A 30 11.18 -8.20 -5.22
N LEU A 31 10.94 -9.50 -5.13
CA LEU A 31 11.98 -10.52 -5.34
C LEU A 31 12.51 -10.55 -6.78
N GLY A 32 11.69 -10.12 -7.75
CA GLY A 32 12.08 -9.98 -9.15
C GLY A 32 12.82 -8.69 -9.49
N LEU A 33 13.07 -7.78 -8.53
CA LEU A 33 13.82 -6.55 -8.79
C LEU A 33 15.30 -6.85 -9.01
N THR A 34 15.83 -6.41 -10.14
CA THR A 34 17.25 -6.53 -10.48
C THR A 34 18.09 -5.36 -9.96
N SER A 35 17.47 -4.18 -9.79
CA SER A 35 18.12 -2.99 -9.26
C SER A 35 18.21 -3.05 -7.74
N THR A 36 19.43 -3.01 -7.21
CA THR A 36 19.72 -2.98 -5.76
C THR A 36 19.15 -1.72 -5.10
N GLU A 37 19.22 -0.58 -5.78
CA GLU A 37 18.62 0.68 -5.34
C GLU A 37 17.09 0.57 -5.25
N SER A 38 16.44 0.03 -6.28
CA SER A 38 14.99 -0.19 -6.28
C SER A 38 14.56 -1.13 -5.15
N ALA A 39 15.30 -2.23 -4.95
CA ALA A 39 15.03 -3.16 -3.86
C ALA A 39 15.19 -2.49 -2.48
N HIS A 40 16.21 -1.65 -2.31
CA HIS A 40 16.42 -0.88 -1.09
C HIS A 40 15.26 0.10 -0.85
N LEU A 41 14.87 0.89 -1.85
CA LEU A 41 13.75 1.83 -1.74
C LEU A 41 12.44 1.13 -1.40
N CYS A 42 12.14 0.00 -2.06
CA CYS A 42 11.00 -0.84 -1.70
C CYS A 42 11.03 -1.27 -0.23
N ARG A 43 12.19 -1.76 0.25
CA ARG A 43 12.33 -2.20 1.63
C ARG A 43 12.04 -1.08 2.63
N VAL A 44 12.60 0.11 2.41
CA VAL A 44 12.41 1.26 3.33
C VAL A 44 10.94 1.73 3.31
N TRP A 45 10.32 1.79 2.12
CA TRP A 45 8.90 2.11 2.01
C TRP A 45 8.01 1.08 2.70
N LEU A 46 8.26 -0.21 2.53
CA LEU A 46 7.47 -1.25 3.19
C LEU A 46 7.59 -1.20 4.71
N HIS A 47 8.79 -0.93 5.23
CA HIS A 47 8.98 -0.71 6.66
C HIS A 47 8.13 0.47 7.17
N LYS A 48 8.13 1.59 6.44
CA LYS A 48 7.29 2.75 6.74
C LYS A 48 5.80 2.40 6.73
N LEU A 49 5.34 1.69 5.71
CA LEU A 49 3.94 1.30 5.57
C LEU A 49 3.52 0.33 6.69
N TYR A 50 4.40 -0.58 7.09
CA TYR A 50 4.15 -1.50 8.21
C TYR A 50 3.95 -0.74 9.53
N ALA A 51 4.73 0.32 9.75
CA ALA A 51 4.60 1.18 10.93
C ALA A 51 3.37 2.11 10.91
N ALA A 52 2.75 2.34 9.75
CA ALA A 52 1.63 3.27 9.57
C ALA A 52 0.26 2.68 9.96
N SER A 53 0.18 1.95 11.08
CA SER A 53 -1.04 1.28 11.56
C SER A 53 -2.17 2.23 11.94
N SER A 54 -1.86 3.49 12.28
CA SER A 54 -2.84 4.56 12.54
C SER A 54 -3.39 5.20 11.26
N GLN A 55 -2.73 4.99 10.11
CA GLN A 55 -3.11 5.58 8.81
C GLN A 55 -3.50 4.51 7.80
N ARG A 56 -4.30 3.52 8.22
CA ARG A 56 -4.63 2.30 7.46
C ARG A 56 -5.08 2.54 6.01
N ARG A 57 -5.98 3.51 5.78
CA ARG A 57 -6.47 3.84 4.43
C ARG A 57 -5.33 4.29 3.54
N LEU A 58 -4.58 5.29 3.98
CA LEU A 58 -3.46 5.85 3.24
C LEU A 58 -2.32 4.84 3.06
N ARG A 59 -2.02 4.04 4.09
CA ARG A 59 -1.08 2.92 4.00
C ARG A 59 -1.45 1.98 2.85
N ASN A 60 -2.72 1.63 2.74
CA ASN A 60 -3.19 0.74 1.69
C ASN A 60 -3.14 1.42 0.30
N GLU A 61 -3.50 2.70 0.19
CA GLU A 61 -3.34 3.47 -1.06
C GLU A 61 -1.89 3.48 -1.56
N TYR A 62 -0.94 3.74 -0.67
CA TYR A 62 0.49 3.66 -1.01
C TYR A 62 0.89 2.26 -1.48
N LEU A 63 0.37 1.22 -0.83
CA LEU A 63 0.70 -0.16 -1.20
C LEU A 63 0.16 -0.53 -2.59
N VAL A 64 -1.04 -0.05 -2.93
CA VAL A 64 -1.64 -0.19 -4.27
C VAL A 64 -0.77 0.48 -5.32
N GLU A 65 -0.35 1.72 -5.06
CA GLU A 65 0.47 2.47 -6.01
C GLU A 65 1.86 1.85 -6.17
N LEU A 66 2.44 1.35 -5.07
CA LEU A 66 3.72 0.62 -5.11
C LEU A 66 3.59 -0.65 -5.96
N TRP A 67 2.53 -1.43 -5.75
CA TRP A 67 2.26 -2.62 -6.57
C TRP A 67 2.12 -2.28 -8.05
N ARG A 68 1.38 -1.22 -8.38
CA ARG A 68 1.18 -0.77 -9.77
C ARG A 68 2.53 -0.47 -10.44
N GLN A 69 3.40 0.27 -9.76
CA GLN A 69 4.73 0.60 -10.28
C GLN A 69 5.63 -0.62 -10.42
N LEU A 70 5.61 -1.51 -9.43
CA LEU A 70 6.33 -2.78 -9.47
C LEU A 70 5.89 -3.67 -10.64
N LYS A 71 4.59 -3.72 -10.95
CA LYS A 71 4.09 -4.44 -12.14
C LYS A 71 4.62 -3.87 -13.45
N THR A 72 4.89 -2.57 -13.51
CA THR A 72 5.46 -1.91 -14.69
C THR A 72 6.99 -1.94 -14.73
N GLY A 73 7.64 -2.54 -13.73
CA GLY A 73 9.10 -2.65 -13.63
C GLY A 73 9.82 -1.32 -13.42
N ARG A 74 9.11 -0.25 -13.05
CA ARG A 74 9.68 1.08 -12.85
C ARG A 74 9.16 1.71 -11.57
N LEU A 75 10.05 1.89 -10.59
CA LEU A 75 9.80 2.72 -9.42
C LEU A 75 10.16 4.17 -9.74
N GLY A 76 9.24 5.09 -9.45
CA GLY A 76 9.41 6.50 -9.76
C GLY A 76 8.59 7.41 -8.86
N GLY A 77 8.72 8.72 -9.08
CA GLY A 77 7.98 9.72 -8.32
C GLY A 77 8.23 9.59 -6.82
N ILE A 78 7.18 9.45 -6.02
CA ILE A 78 7.28 9.32 -4.56
C ILE A 78 8.16 8.15 -4.10
N PHE A 79 8.25 7.06 -4.89
CA PHE A 79 9.06 5.89 -4.55
C PHE A 79 10.49 5.97 -5.08
N SER A 80 10.85 7.03 -5.81
CA SER A 80 12.23 7.29 -6.24
C SER A 80 13.15 7.77 -5.11
N ARG A 81 12.58 8.02 -3.92
CA ARG A 81 13.29 8.51 -2.74
C ARG A 81 12.79 7.80 -1.49
N PRO A 82 13.56 7.81 -0.39
CA PRO A 82 13.09 7.31 0.90
C PRO A 82 11.82 8.05 1.36
N PRO A 83 10.93 7.37 2.11
CA PRO A 83 9.75 8.02 2.69
C PRO A 83 10.14 9.14 3.65
N PRO A 84 9.36 10.23 3.73
CA PRO A 84 9.61 11.28 4.69
C PRO A 84 9.43 10.78 6.14
N ASN A 85 10.06 11.47 7.07
CA ASN A 85 9.86 11.26 8.51
C ASN A 85 8.44 11.67 8.93
N GLY A 86 7.93 11.09 10.03
CA GLY A 86 6.61 11.43 10.57
C GLY A 86 5.44 10.66 9.94
N TYR A 87 4.29 11.29 9.75
CA TYR A 87 3.10 10.64 9.18
C TYR A 87 3.19 10.49 7.65
N LEU A 88 2.47 9.50 7.09
CA LEU A 88 2.22 9.42 5.65
C LEU A 88 1.44 10.66 5.21
N LEU A 89 1.85 11.25 4.08
CA LEU A 89 1.14 12.35 3.44
C LEU A 89 0.18 11.82 2.38
N PRO A 90 -0.96 12.47 2.14
CA PRO A 90 -1.86 12.08 1.07
C PRO A 90 -1.14 11.98 -0.28
N LEU A 91 -1.43 10.92 -1.04
CA LEU A 91 -0.88 10.78 -2.38
C LEU A 91 -1.32 11.96 -3.27
N PRO A 92 -0.43 12.54 -4.08
CA PRO A 92 -0.82 13.56 -5.06
C PRO A 92 -1.89 13.05 -6.03
N LYS A 93 -2.78 13.94 -6.51
CA LYS A 93 -3.91 13.59 -7.39
C LYS A 93 -3.53 12.74 -8.62
N SER A 94 -2.31 12.89 -9.13
CA SER A 94 -1.75 12.09 -10.23
C SER A 94 -1.67 10.58 -9.93
N TYR A 95 -1.75 10.17 -8.67
CA TYR A 95 -1.71 8.78 -8.22
C TYR A 95 -3.10 8.22 -7.85
N HIS A 96 -4.16 9.04 -7.92
CA HIS A 96 -5.54 8.61 -7.67
C HIS A 96 -6.13 7.99 -8.93
N MET A 97 -5.59 6.85 -9.38
CA MET A 97 -6.07 6.19 -10.60
C MET A 97 -6.93 4.96 -10.33
N VAL A 98 -7.10 4.51 -9.08
CA VAL A 98 -8.04 3.43 -8.74
C VAL A 98 -8.67 3.70 -7.37
N PRO A 99 -10.01 3.68 -7.23
CA PRO A 99 -10.64 3.64 -5.92
C PRO A 99 -10.09 2.44 -5.14
N ILE A 100 -9.77 2.60 -3.86
CA ILE A 100 -9.37 1.47 -2.99
C ILE A 100 -10.38 0.32 -3.07
N PHE A 101 -11.67 0.65 -3.26
CA PHE A 101 -12.75 -0.30 -3.52
C PHE A 101 -12.54 -1.15 -4.78
N GLY A 102 -12.02 -0.58 -5.86
CA GLY A 102 -11.68 -1.31 -7.09
C GLY A 102 -10.53 -2.29 -6.86
N PHE A 103 -9.56 -1.92 -6.03
CA PHE A 103 -8.46 -2.81 -5.64
C PHE A 103 -8.89 -3.92 -4.69
N ILE A 104 -9.74 -3.63 -3.68
CA ILE A 104 -10.37 -4.65 -2.83
C ILE A 104 -11.21 -5.61 -3.68
N LYS A 105 -11.97 -5.08 -4.65
CA LYS A 105 -12.72 -5.90 -5.61
C LYS A 105 -11.79 -6.69 -6.55
N PHE A 106 -10.64 -6.16 -6.95
CA PHE A 106 -9.62 -6.88 -7.73
C PHE A 106 -8.90 -7.97 -6.92
N ILE A 107 -8.73 -7.75 -5.60
CA ILE A 107 -8.23 -8.77 -4.66
C ILE A 107 -9.26 -9.88 -4.51
N LEU A 108 -10.55 -9.54 -4.39
CA LEU A 108 -11.63 -10.51 -4.17
C LEU A 108 -12.07 -11.29 -5.43
N ILE A 109 -11.82 -10.78 -6.66
CA ILE A 109 -12.36 -11.37 -7.92
C ILE A 109 -11.38 -12.31 -8.63
N LYS A 110 -10.33 -12.81 -7.97
CA LYS A 110 -9.45 -13.82 -8.56
C LYS A 110 -9.46 -15.10 -7.72
N GLU A 111 -10.56 -15.83 -7.81
CA GLU A 111 -10.56 -17.31 -7.89
C GLU A 111 -10.58 -17.71 -9.37
#